data_AF-A0A3C0TV19-F1
#
_entry.id   AF-A0A3C0TV19-F1
#
_cell.length_a   1.000
_cell.length_b   1.000
_cell.length_c   1.000
_cell.angle_alpha   90.00
_cell.angle_beta   90.00
_cell.angle_gamma   90.00
#
_symmetry.space_group_name_H-M   'P 1'
#
loop_
_entity.id
_entity.type
_entity.pdbx_description
1 polymer ?
#
loop_
_entity_poly.entity_id
_entity_poly.type
_entity_poly.pdbx_seq_one_letter_code
_entity_poly.pdbx_strand_id
1 'polypeptide(L)'
;MARPTACSVNREAKFRIGQLVRHRIFPFRGVIFDVDPEFNNSEQWYQSIPAEIRPRKDQPFYHLLAENEETHYEAYVSEQNLLPDESGEPIGHPQVNALFGKLHDNKYELLKRHAH
;
A
#
# COMPACT_ATOMS: atom_id res chain seq x y z
N MET A 1 31.17 23.81 19.48
CA MET A 1 31.39 22.68 18.55
C MET A 1 30.04 22.03 18.32
N ALA A 2 29.29 22.46 17.30
CA ALA A 2 27.94 21.97 17.02
C ALA A 2 28.03 20.71 16.14
N ARG A 3 27.51 19.59 16.65
CA ARG A 3 27.39 18.34 15.90
C ARG A 3 26.25 18.51 14.89
N PRO A 4 26.39 18.14 13.61
CA PRO A 4 25.26 18.12 12.70
C PRO A 4 24.32 17.00 13.11
N THR A 5 23.10 17.38 13.48
CA THR A 5 21.95 16.49 13.63
C THR A 5 21.78 15.72 12.32
N ALA A 6 21.95 14.39 12.37
CA ALA A 6 21.55 13.54 11.26
C ALA A 6 20.07 13.82 10.99
N CYS A 7 19.79 14.34 9.80
CA CYS A 7 18.46 14.55 9.29
C CYS A 7 17.80 13.17 9.21
N SER A 8 17.01 12.79 10.23
CA SER A 8 16.07 11.68 10.08
C SER A 8 15.17 12.05 8.93
N VAL A 9 15.34 11.40 7.79
CA VAL A 9 14.38 11.51 6.69
C VAL A 9 13.12 10.84 7.24
N ASN A 10 12.23 11.65 7.80
CA ASN A 10 10.92 11.24 8.25
C ASN A 10 10.12 11.01 6.97
N ARG A 11 10.38 9.88 6.28
CA ARG A 11 9.54 9.38 5.20
C ARG A 11 8.28 8.85 5.87
N GLU A 12 7.44 9.78 6.33
CA GLU A 12 6.14 9.48 6.91
C GLU A 12 5.32 8.82 5.81
N ALA A 13 5.17 7.50 5.92
CA ALA A 13 4.25 6.74 5.10
C ALA A 13 2.88 7.43 5.18
N LYS A 14 2.41 7.97 4.05
CA LYS A 14 1.11 8.67 3.99
C LYS A 14 -0.04 7.75 4.32
N PHE A 15 0.16 6.45 4.06
CA PHE A 15 -0.82 5.42 4.30
C PHE A 15 -0.31 4.43 5.35
N ARG A 16 -1.24 3.87 6.12
CA ARG A 16 -0.92 2.88 7.14
C ARG A 16 -1.47 1.51 6.76
N ILE A 17 -0.88 0.46 7.32
CA ILE A 17 -1.42 -0.89 7.21
C ILE A 17 -2.86 -0.91 7.75
N GLY A 18 -3.75 -1.58 7.03
CA GLY A 18 -5.18 -1.60 7.22
C GLY A 18 -5.92 -0.47 6.52
N GLN A 19 -5.25 0.58 6.03
CA GLN A 19 -5.94 1.69 5.38
C GLN A 19 -6.44 1.32 3.98
N LEU A 20 -7.67 1.74 3.67
CA LEU A 20 -8.21 1.59 2.33
C LEU A 20 -7.63 2.65 1.41
N VAL A 21 -7.23 2.18 0.24
CA VAL A 21 -6.66 2.97 -0.82
C VAL A 21 -7.23 2.52 -2.15
N ARG A 22 -7.18 3.42 -3.13
CA ARG A 22 -7.56 3.13 -4.50
C ARG A 22 -6.49 3.63 -5.44
N HIS A 23 -6.40 3.00 -6.60
CA HIS A 23 -5.47 3.47 -7.61
C HIS A 23 -6.02 4.69 -8.32
N ARG A 24 -5.16 5.67 -8.63
CA ARG A 24 -5.59 6.88 -9.34
C ARG A 24 -5.94 6.65 -10.81
N ILE A 25 -5.30 5.66 -11.45
CA ILE A 25 -5.42 5.37 -12.90
C ILE A 25 -6.39 4.21 -13.14
N PHE A 26 -6.35 3.20 -12.27
CA PHE A 26 -7.07 1.97 -12.47
C PHE A 26 -8.25 1.94 -11.51
N PRO A 27 -9.44 1.51 -11.94
CA PRO A 27 -10.64 1.46 -11.10
C PRO A 27 -10.62 0.23 -10.18
N PHE A 28 -9.56 0.07 -9.39
CA PHE A 28 -9.48 -0.94 -8.36
C PHE A 28 -9.26 -0.31 -6.99
N ARG A 29 -9.75 -1.01 -5.97
CA ARG A 29 -9.63 -0.62 -4.57
C ARG A 29 -8.84 -1.70 -3.85
N GLY A 30 -8.19 -1.34 -2.77
CA GLY A 30 -7.54 -2.32 -1.92
C GLY A 30 -7.20 -1.81 -0.55
N VAL A 31 -6.69 -2.72 0.27
CA VAL A 31 -6.24 -2.42 1.62
C VAL A 31 -4.77 -2.75 1.74
N ILE A 32 -4.01 -1.82 2.33
CA ILE A 32 -2.58 -1.99 2.57
C ILE A 32 -2.39 -3.04 3.66
N PHE A 33 -1.66 -4.11 3.37
CA PHE A 33 -1.29 -5.12 4.36
C PHE A 33 0.18 -5.10 4.73
N ASP A 34 1.03 -4.56 3.86
CA ASP A 34 2.45 -4.44 4.10
C ASP A 34 3.02 -3.18 3.42
N VAL A 35 4.18 -2.72 3.88
CA VAL A 35 4.85 -1.51 3.39
C VAL A 35 6.36 -1.70 3.44
N ASP A 36 7.00 -1.60 2.28
CA ASP A 36 8.44 -1.51 2.19
C ASP A 36 8.88 -0.03 2.23
N PRO A 37 9.91 0.32 3.01
CA PRO A 37 10.48 1.67 3.01
C PRO A 37 11.17 2.04 1.69
N GLU A 38 11.59 1.04 0.91
CA GLU A 38 12.32 1.17 -0.35
C GLU A 38 11.83 0.14 -1.37
N PHE A 39 12.20 0.30 -2.64
CA PHE A 39 11.85 -0.69 -3.67
C PHE A 39 12.46 -2.06 -3.37
N ASN A 40 11.63 -3.06 -3.08
CA ASN A 40 12.06 -4.42 -2.70
C ASN A 40 11.63 -5.50 -3.71
N ASN A 41 11.25 -5.10 -4.93
CA ASN A 41 10.81 -6.02 -5.97
C ASN A 41 11.90 -6.25 -7.04
N SER A 42 11.63 -7.13 -7.99
CA SER A 42 12.58 -7.48 -9.05
C SER A 42 12.76 -6.34 -10.05
N GLU A 43 13.98 -6.15 -10.54
CA GLU A 43 14.28 -5.19 -11.62
C GLU A 43 13.42 -5.45 -12.87
N GLN A 44 13.05 -6.71 -13.13
CA GLN A 44 12.13 -7.07 -14.22
C GLN A 44 10.74 -6.43 -14.05
N TRP A 45 10.18 -6.49 -12.84
CA TRP A 45 8.90 -5.83 -12.54
C TRP A 45 9.01 -4.32 -12.74
N TYR A 46 10.12 -3.73 -12.26
CA TYR A 46 10.40 -2.30 -12.43
C TYR A 46 10.48 -1.90 -13.92
N GLN A 47 11.06 -2.76 -14.75
CA GLN A 47 11.14 -2.56 -16.20
C GLN A 47 9.80 -2.80 -16.91
N SER A 48 8.94 -3.69 -16.39
CA SER A 48 7.58 -3.89 -16.88
C SER A 48 6.67 -2.68 -16.64
N ILE A 49 7.01 -1.81 -15.69
CA ILE A 49 6.25 -0.57 -15.48
C ILE A 49 6.56 0.43 -16.61
N PRO A 50 5.51 0.98 -17.25
CA PRO A 50 5.66 2.04 -18.25
C PRO A 50 6.49 3.20 -17.70
N ALA A 51 7.41 3.73 -18.50
CA ALA A 51 8.33 4.78 -18.06
C ALA A 51 7.60 6.05 -17.56
N GLU A 52 6.38 6.30 -18.04
CA GLU A 52 5.50 7.43 -17.64
C GLU A 52 4.97 7.33 -16.20
N ILE A 53 4.76 6.12 -15.68
CA ILE A 53 4.25 5.86 -14.32
C ILE A 53 5.28 5.17 -13.44
N ARG A 54 6.53 5.06 -13.94
CA ARG A 54 7.63 4.39 -13.27
C ARG A 54 7.92 5.07 -11.93
N PRO A 55 7.76 4.36 -10.82
CA PRO A 55 7.99 4.95 -9.52
C PRO A 55 9.46 5.21 -9.24
N ARG A 56 9.73 6.20 -8.39
CA ARG A 56 11.08 6.40 -7.84
C ARG A 56 11.36 5.28 -6.85
N LYS A 57 12.58 4.73 -6.84
CA LYS A 57 12.98 3.67 -5.90
C LYS A 57 13.20 4.20 -4.47
N ASP A 58 13.42 5.50 -4.31
CA ASP A 58 13.69 6.21 -3.04
C ASP A 58 12.40 6.63 -2.30
N GLN A 59 11.34 5.82 -2.39
CA GLN A 59 10.05 6.09 -1.75
C GLN A 59 9.44 4.78 -1.24
N PRO A 60 8.52 4.85 -0.26
CA PRO A 60 7.85 3.65 0.24
C PRO A 60 6.94 3.03 -0.82
N PHE A 61 6.97 1.71 -0.87
CA PHE A 61 6.11 0.88 -1.69
C PHE A 61 5.13 0.14 -0.79
N TYR A 62 3.89 0.05 -1.24
CA TYR A 62 2.82 -0.55 -0.48
C TYR A 62 2.36 -1.82 -1.17
N HIS A 63 2.24 -2.86 -0.37
CA HIS A 63 1.52 -4.07 -0.75
C HIS A 63 0.08 -3.93 -0.30
N LEU A 64 -0.82 -4.03 -1.26
CA LEU A 64 -2.24 -3.97 -0.99
C LEU A 64 -2.98 -5.11 -1.68
N LEU A 65 -4.02 -5.59 -1.00
CA LEU A 65 -4.94 -6.56 -1.56
C LEU A 65 -5.97 -5.80 -2.38
N ALA A 66 -5.80 -5.83 -3.69
CA ALA A 66 -6.68 -5.18 -4.64
C ALA A 66 -7.86 -6.08 -5.02
N GLU A 67 -9.00 -5.47 -5.26
CA GLU A 67 -10.12 -6.11 -5.93
C GLU A 67 -10.67 -5.22 -7.04
N ASN A 68 -11.19 -5.89 -8.06
CA ASN A 68 -12.00 -5.30 -9.10
C ASN A 68 -13.31 -6.10 -9.21
N GLU A 69 -14.22 -5.64 -10.08
CA GLU A 69 -15.53 -6.26 -10.27
C GLU A 69 -15.47 -7.73 -10.73
N GLU A 70 -14.33 -8.16 -11.29
CA GLU A 70 -14.16 -9.50 -11.87
C GLU A 70 -13.27 -10.42 -11.03
N THR A 71 -12.32 -9.90 -10.24
CA THR A 71 -11.34 -10.72 -9.52
C THR A 71 -10.69 -9.98 -8.34
N HIS A 72 -9.80 -10.66 -7.63
CA HIS A 72 -9.07 -10.14 -6.49
C HIS A 72 -7.60 -10.58 -6.59
N TYR A 73 -6.67 -9.68 -6.31
CA TYR A 73 -5.24 -9.92 -6.50
C TYR A 73 -4.38 -9.02 -5.61
N GLU A 74 -3.13 -9.41 -5.43
CA GLU A 74 -2.14 -8.62 -4.69
C GLU A 74 -1.51 -7.59 -5.62
N ALA A 75 -1.60 -6.32 -5.25
CA ALA A 75 -1.02 -5.20 -6.00
C ALA A 75 0.18 -4.63 -5.23
N TYR A 76 1.27 -4.41 -5.95
CA TYR A 76 2.44 -3.71 -5.46
C TYR A 76 2.52 -2.34 -6.11
N VAL A 77 2.40 -1.27 -5.33
CA VAL A 77 2.25 0.08 -5.89
C VAL A 77 2.93 1.11 -5.01
N SER A 78 3.50 2.12 -5.68
CA SER A 78 4.14 3.23 -5.00
C SER A 78 3.14 4.21 -4.40
N GLU A 79 3.53 4.86 -3.30
CA GLU A 79 2.72 5.90 -2.62
C GLU A 79 2.07 6.92 -3.56
N GLN A 80 2.83 7.45 -4.52
CA GLN A 80 2.37 8.50 -5.45
C GLN A 80 1.21 8.08 -6.38
N ASN A 81 1.01 6.78 -6.56
CA ASN A 81 -0.04 6.24 -7.42
C ASN A 81 -1.29 5.83 -6.62
N LEU A 82 -1.20 5.90 -5.29
CA LEU A 82 -2.27 5.58 -4.37
C LEU A 82 -3.00 6.85 -3.94
N LEU A 83 -4.31 6.72 -3.83
CA LEU A 83 -5.19 7.73 -3.24
C LEU A 83 -5.91 7.10 -2.05
N PRO A 84 -6.16 7.87 -0.99
CA PRO A 84 -7.00 7.39 0.10
C PRO A 84 -8.40 7.10 -0.44
N ASP A 85 -8.97 5.99 0.01
CA ASP A 85 -10.37 5.68 -0.25
C ASP A 85 -11.24 6.24 0.88
N GLU A 86 -12.25 7.02 0.50
CA GLU A 86 -13.18 7.66 1.45
C GLU A 86 -14.58 7.03 1.43
N SER A 87 -14.82 5.96 0.65
CA SER A 87 -16.13 5.29 0.67
C SER A 87 -16.41 4.61 2.01
N GLY A 88 -15.36 4.09 2.67
CA GLY A 88 -15.54 3.19 3.82
C GLY A 88 -16.18 1.86 3.47
N GLU A 89 -16.09 1.45 2.20
CA GLU A 89 -16.65 0.19 1.73
C GLU A 89 -15.63 -0.93 1.90
N PRO A 90 -16.04 -2.07 2.49
CA PRO A 90 -15.12 -3.17 2.68
C PRO A 90 -14.72 -3.83 1.34
N ILE A 91 -13.45 -4.16 1.24
CA ILE A 91 -12.85 -5.04 0.23
C ILE A 91 -13.35 -6.47 0.51
N GLY A 92 -14.09 -7.05 -0.43
CA GLY A 92 -14.54 -8.44 -0.50
C GLY A 92 -13.46 -9.48 -0.82
N HIS A 93 -12.18 -9.10 -0.91
CA HIS A 93 -11.08 -10.05 -1.09
C HIS A 93 -10.99 -11.08 0.08
N PRO A 94 -10.92 -12.40 -0.18
CA PRO A 94 -10.90 -13.42 0.88
C PRO A 94 -9.69 -13.34 1.82
N GLN A 95 -8.50 -12.98 1.30
CA GLN A 95 -7.33 -12.70 2.15
C GLN A 95 -7.55 -11.51 3.06
N VAL A 96 -8.34 -10.51 2.65
CA VAL A 96 -8.66 -9.39 3.53
C VAL A 96 -9.45 -9.88 4.72
N ASN A 97 -10.46 -10.72 4.51
CA ASN A 97 -11.22 -11.31 5.62
C ASN A 97 -10.37 -12.20 6.55
N ALA A 98 -9.29 -12.80 6.02
CA ALA A 98 -8.37 -13.65 6.79
C ALA A 98 -7.31 -12.86 7.57
N LEU A 99 -6.86 -11.71 7.04
CA LEU A 99 -5.80 -10.88 7.62
C LEU A 99 -6.36 -9.74 8.48
N PHE A 100 -7.51 -9.23 8.08
CA PHE A 100 -8.17 -8.08 8.65
C PHE A 100 -9.54 -8.44 9.19
N GLY A 101 -9.90 -7.81 10.31
CA GLY A 101 -11.19 -7.98 10.95
C GLY A 101 -12.16 -6.89 10.56
N LYS A 102 -12.57 -6.11 11.56
CA LYS A 102 -13.54 -5.04 11.39
C LYS A 102 -12.91 -3.86 10.66
N LEU A 103 -13.66 -3.31 9.72
CA LEU A 103 -13.38 -2.01 9.13
C LEU A 103 -13.89 -0.91 10.07
N HIS A 104 -13.00 -0.01 10.50
CA HIS A 104 -13.32 1.13 11.35
C HIS A 104 -12.59 2.38 10.83
N ASP A 105 -13.33 3.45 10.54
CA ASP A 105 -12.75 4.74 10.11
C ASP A 105 -11.83 4.63 8.87
N ASN A 106 -12.29 3.94 7.81
CA ASN A 106 -11.50 3.65 6.60
C ASN A 106 -10.21 2.85 6.85
N LYS A 107 -10.13 2.17 7.99
CA LYS A 107 -9.00 1.32 8.37
C LYS A 107 -9.47 -0.01 8.92
N TYR A 108 -8.93 -1.07 8.37
CA TYR A 108 -9.08 -2.41 8.88
C TYR A 108 -8.25 -2.63 10.13
N GLU A 109 -8.86 -3.27 11.12
CA GLU A 109 -8.15 -3.76 12.28
C GLU A 109 -7.37 -5.03 11.92
N LEU A 110 -6.05 -4.99 12.06
CA LEU A 110 -5.18 -6.14 11.79
C LEU A 110 -5.50 -7.26 12.79
N LEU A 111 -5.78 -8.46 12.29
CA LEU A 111 -5.94 -9.61 13.17
C LEU A 111 -4.56 -9.95 13.74
N LYS A 112 -4.42 -9.97 15.07
CA LYS A 112 -3.18 -10.25 15.82
C LYS A 112 -2.47 -11.58 15.47
N ARG A 113 -3.01 -12.39 14.54
CA ARG A 113 -2.39 -13.63 14.04
C ARG A 113 -1.28 -13.39 13.02
N HIS A 114 -1.11 -12.17 12.52
CA HIS A 114 -0.09 -11.83 11.53
C HIS A 114 1.06 -11.01 12.17
N ALA A 115 1.75 -11.63 13.13
CA ALA A 115 3.08 -11.17 13.54
C ALA A 115 4.07 -12.25 13.06
N HIS A 116 4.78 -11.97 11.96
CA HIS A 116 5.95 -12.74 11.55
C HIS A 116 7.20 -12.07 12.11
#